data_AF-A0A4P8PT93-F1
#
_entry.id   AF-A0A4P8PT93-F1
#
_cell.length_a   1.000
_cell.length_b   1.000
_cell.length_c   1.000
_cell.angle_alpha   90.00
_cell.angle_beta   90.00
_cell.angle_gamma   90.00
#
_symmetry.space_group_name_H-M   'P 1'
#
loop_
_entity.id
_entity.type
_entity.pdbx_description
1 polymer ?
#
loop_
_entity_poly.entity_id
_entity_poly.type
_entity_poly.pdbx_seq_one_letter_code
_entity_poly.pdbx_strand_id
1 'polypeptide(L)'
;MRRLLTGALAAALLLVPTTIAAADPALDATLDRYLDAPLVNENGEANGGVEPSLSTNPDELRDLLDRARSRGVEPTRYRALLQQFWLTTATRKAGLDLNAWDPNLGLAANQHNLANTFAYYERLQLENPNFLWTGQGGMAGPSFAAGIMDVDLGRVVLDVRAARDAIAAIVGTLDAAAAPATSHLPDDLRAVLAVGAVITAEDVAHFQTQVIAMSKHIFMDLIPQHEAFLAGGMTAIDEYRDAGLVDEAAYRAWQNLATGERDKVVAGNLDLLHREQYRSIGDQWDSARNYRGAVGRALTYLSTVAADPAIPGVVPPREANPLVLTAGHLTGTDAAGPQWRLQTPLPAFNWSDRDARWQYITEQMVPKYLALKETRPELWRATLSKPMPQQIDDQRALSRLPQMLTSMARTLQPRYA
;
A
#
# COMPACT_ATOMS: atom_id res chain seq x y z
N MET A 1 -20.07 10.50 -89.66
CA MET A 1 -18.76 9.83 -89.78
C MET A 1 -17.63 10.83 -89.54
N ARG A 2 -17.17 10.97 -88.28
CA ARG A 2 -15.95 11.73 -87.94
C ARG A 2 -15.58 11.50 -86.47
N ARG A 3 -14.29 11.19 -86.29
CA ARG A 3 -13.42 11.36 -85.10
C ARG A 3 -13.41 10.27 -84.02
N LEU A 4 -12.39 9.43 -84.17
CA LEU A 4 -11.67 8.68 -83.12
C LEU A 4 -11.20 9.61 -81.99
N LEU A 5 -11.40 9.19 -80.75
CA LEU A 5 -10.69 9.65 -79.56
C LEU A 5 -10.33 8.41 -78.73
N THR A 6 -9.07 8.01 -78.85
CA THR A 6 -8.40 7.05 -77.97
C THR A 6 -7.97 7.77 -76.71
N GLY A 7 -8.54 7.38 -75.56
CA GLY A 7 -8.06 7.77 -74.23
C GLY A 7 -7.56 6.53 -73.49
N ALA A 8 -6.24 6.41 -73.35
CA ALA A 8 -5.61 5.42 -72.49
C ALA A 8 -5.51 5.99 -71.07
N LEU A 9 -6.14 5.34 -70.10
CA LEU A 9 -5.96 5.63 -68.67
C LEU A 9 -4.86 4.69 -68.15
N ALA A 10 -3.68 5.25 -67.85
CA ALA A 10 -2.59 4.53 -67.19
C ALA A 10 -2.86 4.53 -65.67
N ALA A 11 -3.02 3.33 -65.09
CA ALA A 11 -3.06 3.14 -63.64
C ALA A 11 -1.63 3.22 -63.09
N ALA A 12 -1.32 4.28 -62.35
CA ALA A 12 -0.08 4.39 -61.60
C ALA A 12 -0.20 3.58 -60.30
N LEU A 13 0.46 2.42 -60.25
CA LEU A 13 0.72 1.70 -59.00
C LEU A 13 1.74 2.49 -58.18
N LEU A 14 1.27 3.15 -57.12
CA LEU A 14 2.12 3.69 -56.06
C LEU A 14 2.64 2.52 -55.21
N LEU A 15 3.85 2.06 -55.52
CA LEU A 15 4.64 1.21 -54.64
C LEU A 15 5.08 2.05 -53.44
N VAL A 16 4.39 1.89 -52.31
CA VAL A 16 4.89 2.34 -51.00
C VAL A 16 6.05 1.40 -50.63
N PRO A 17 7.28 1.89 -50.47
CA PRO A 17 8.38 1.03 -50.02
C PRO A 17 8.11 0.63 -48.57
N THR A 18 7.82 -0.65 -48.35
CA THR A 18 7.93 -1.27 -47.03
C THR A 18 9.41 -1.34 -46.68
N THR A 19 9.89 -0.36 -45.92
CA THR A 19 11.21 -0.43 -45.29
C THR A 19 11.19 -1.60 -44.30
N ILE A 20 11.77 -2.73 -44.70
CA ILE A 20 12.12 -3.81 -43.79
C ILE A 20 13.18 -3.22 -42.85
N ALA A 21 12.80 -2.98 -41.60
CA ALA A 21 13.73 -2.52 -40.57
C ALA A 21 14.88 -3.54 -40.48
N ALA A 22 16.10 -3.09 -40.76
CA ALA A 22 17.28 -3.93 -40.64
C ALA A 22 17.41 -4.43 -39.19
N ALA A 23 17.86 -5.66 -39.00
CA ALA A 23 18.16 -6.17 -37.67
C ALA A 23 19.31 -5.34 -37.05
N ASP A 24 19.13 -4.88 -35.81
CA ASP A 24 20.19 -4.28 -35.00
C ASP A 24 20.75 -5.37 -34.08
N PRO A 25 21.91 -5.98 -34.42
CA PRO A 25 22.45 -7.10 -33.66
C PRO A 25 22.84 -6.74 -32.23
N ALA A 26 23.18 -5.47 -31.97
CA ALA A 26 23.56 -5.01 -30.64
C ALA A 26 22.33 -4.89 -29.72
N LEU A 27 21.22 -4.40 -30.26
CA LEU A 27 19.94 -4.37 -29.53
C LEU A 27 19.40 -5.78 -29.29
N ASP A 28 19.53 -6.68 -30.29
CA ASP A 28 19.14 -8.09 -30.12
C ASP A 28 19.96 -8.80 -29.04
N ALA A 29 21.28 -8.65 -29.04
CA ALA A 29 22.13 -9.20 -27.99
C ALA A 29 21.82 -8.60 -26.60
N THR A 30 21.36 -7.34 -26.56
CA THR A 30 20.92 -6.72 -25.31
C THR A 30 19.59 -7.29 -24.84
N LEU A 31 18.61 -7.43 -25.74
CA LEU A 31 17.30 -8.02 -25.45
C LEU A 31 17.42 -9.44 -24.89
N ASP A 32 18.33 -10.25 -25.41
CA ASP A 32 18.55 -11.62 -24.92
C ASP A 32 18.88 -11.69 -23.41
N ARG A 33 19.43 -10.62 -22.82
CA ARG A 33 19.68 -10.54 -21.36
C ARG A 33 18.41 -10.32 -20.53
N TYR A 34 17.36 -9.78 -21.15
CA TYR A 34 16.08 -9.50 -20.51
C TYR A 34 15.07 -10.63 -20.71
N LEU A 35 15.27 -11.45 -21.75
CA LEU A 35 14.43 -12.62 -21.99
C LEU A 35 14.64 -13.65 -20.89
N ASP A 36 13.53 -14.16 -20.37
CA ASP A 36 13.42 -15.17 -19.33
C ASP A 36 14.11 -14.75 -18.00
N ALA A 37 14.38 -13.45 -17.84
CA ALA A 37 14.94 -12.90 -16.61
C ALA A 37 13.97 -13.10 -15.43
N PRO A 38 14.49 -13.42 -14.23
CA PRO A 38 13.66 -13.64 -13.05
C PRO A 38 13.11 -12.31 -12.48
N LEU A 39 12.11 -12.41 -11.61
CA LEU A 39 11.57 -11.29 -10.82
C LEU A 39 12.05 -11.41 -9.37
N VAL A 40 13.36 -11.41 -9.13
CA VAL A 40 13.94 -11.73 -7.81
C VAL A 40 13.61 -10.73 -6.70
N ASN A 41 13.12 -9.55 -7.05
CA ASN A 41 12.79 -8.47 -6.12
C ASN A 41 11.35 -7.97 -6.32
N GLU A 42 10.42 -8.83 -6.76
CA GLU A 42 9.01 -8.45 -6.95
C GLU A 42 8.35 -7.95 -5.64
N ASN A 43 8.79 -8.47 -4.49
CA ASN A 43 8.31 -8.09 -3.16
C ASN A 43 8.90 -6.77 -2.63
N GLY A 44 9.78 -6.10 -3.39
CA GLY A 44 10.34 -4.80 -3.04
C GLY A 44 11.21 -4.78 -1.78
N GLU A 45 11.86 -5.89 -1.43
CA GLU A 45 12.64 -6.04 -0.18
C GLU A 45 14.12 -5.65 -0.34
N ALA A 46 14.60 -5.52 -1.56
CA ALA A 46 15.97 -5.12 -1.90
C ALA A 46 15.99 -3.84 -2.75
N ASN A 47 17.19 -3.27 -2.90
CA ASN A 47 17.44 -2.14 -3.80
C ASN A 47 17.07 -2.43 -5.27
N GLY A 48 16.74 -1.41 -6.04
CA GLY A 48 16.51 -1.53 -7.48
C GLY A 48 15.09 -1.94 -7.86
N GLY A 49 14.92 -2.37 -9.11
CA GLY A 49 13.63 -2.79 -9.68
C GLY A 49 13.30 -4.26 -9.42
N VAL A 50 12.55 -4.87 -10.35
CA VAL A 50 12.09 -6.26 -10.23
C VAL A 50 13.22 -7.29 -10.35
N GLU A 51 14.28 -6.91 -11.07
CA GLU A 51 15.58 -7.55 -11.13
C GLU A 51 16.62 -6.43 -11.05
N PRO A 52 17.37 -6.31 -9.93
CA PRO A 52 18.23 -5.17 -9.65
C PRO A 52 19.34 -4.93 -10.70
N SER A 53 19.68 -5.94 -11.49
CA SER A 53 20.67 -5.81 -12.57
C SER A 53 20.13 -5.19 -13.86
N LEU A 54 18.80 -5.08 -14.03
CA LEU A 54 18.19 -4.48 -15.22
C LEU A 54 18.35 -2.96 -15.23
N SER A 55 18.34 -2.38 -16.44
CA SER A 55 18.38 -0.93 -16.61
C SER A 55 17.20 -0.28 -15.87
N THR A 56 17.43 0.93 -15.37
CA THR A 56 16.40 1.81 -14.83
C THR A 56 16.07 2.96 -15.78
N ASN A 57 16.56 2.91 -17.02
CA ASN A 57 16.27 3.91 -18.05
C ASN A 57 15.03 3.50 -18.86
N PRO A 58 13.87 4.16 -18.67
CA PRO A 58 12.64 3.79 -19.37
C PRO A 58 12.67 4.04 -20.88
N ASP A 59 13.63 4.81 -21.42
CA ASP A 59 13.74 4.99 -22.86
C ASP A 59 14.50 3.79 -23.50
N GLU A 60 15.57 3.31 -22.86
CA GLU A 60 16.26 2.06 -23.27
C GLU A 60 15.32 0.84 -23.18
N LEU A 61 14.59 0.72 -22.07
CA LEU A 61 13.67 -0.39 -21.86
C LEU A 61 12.51 -0.39 -22.88
N ARG A 62 12.11 0.79 -23.37
CA ARG A 62 11.08 0.91 -24.42
C ARG A 62 11.57 0.35 -25.74
N ASP A 63 12.78 0.71 -26.15
CA ASP A 63 13.38 0.21 -27.40
C ASP A 63 13.51 -1.33 -27.36
N LEU A 64 13.89 -1.89 -26.21
CA LEU A 64 13.94 -3.34 -26.00
C LEU A 64 12.56 -3.99 -26.04
N LEU A 65 11.54 -3.36 -25.44
CA LEU A 65 10.18 -3.87 -25.42
C LEU A 65 9.56 -3.86 -26.83
N ASP A 66 9.75 -2.77 -27.58
CA ASP A 66 9.30 -2.66 -28.98
C ASP A 66 10.05 -3.66 -29.87
N ARG A 67 11.33 -3.94 -29.58
CA ARG A 67 12.08 -5.01 -30.24
C ARG A 67 11.51 -6.39 -29.94
N ALA A 68 11.17 -6.69 -28.68
CA ALA A 68 10.55 -7.96 -28.31
C ALA A 68 9.20 -8.18 -29.00
N ARG A 69 8.34 -7.14 -29.02
CA ARG A 69 7.03 -7.15 -29.68
C ARG A 69 7.16 -7.34 -31.19
N SER A 70 8.06 -6.60 -31.85
CA SER A 70 8.26 -6.70 -33.31
C SER A 70 8.81 -8.05 -33.76
N ARG A 71 9.52 -8.76 -32.88
CA ARG A 71 10.00 -10.14 -33.11
C ARG A 71 8.96 -11.22 -32.80
N GLY A 72 7.77 -10.83 -32.31
CA GLY A 72 6.75 -11.79 -31.90
C GLY A 72 7.21 -12.70 -30.76
N VAL A 73 8.06 -12.18 -29.86
CA VAL A 73 8.43 -12.93 -28.65
C VAL A 73 7.16 -13.11 -27.80
N GLU A 74 6.99 -14.27 -27.18
CA GLU A 74 5.87 -14.51 -26.26
C GLU A 74 5.99 -13.60 -25.01
N PRO A 75 4.91 -12.92 -24.57
CA PRO A 75 4.96 -11.99 -23.43
C PRO A 75 5.54 -12.57 -22.14
N THR A 76 5.28 -13.85 -21.88
CA THR A 76 5.82 -14.57 -20.71
C THR A 76 7.35 -14.53 -20.65
N ARG A 77 8.03 -14.50 -21.81
CA ARG A 77 9.49 -14.46 -21.90
C ARG A 77 10.07 -13.09 -21.63
N TYR A 78 9.34 -11.99 -21.84
CA TYR A 78 9.82 -10.64 -21.53
C TYR A 78 9.11 -10.00 -20.34
N ARG A 79 8.45 -10.79 -19.49
CA ARG A 79 7.70 -10.30 -18.32
C ARG A 79 8.50 -9.35 -17.42
N ALA A 80 9.78 -9.66 -17.16
CA ALA A 80 10.65 -8.82 -16.33
C ALA A 80 10.95 -7.48 -17.00
N LEU A 81 11.21 -7.48 -18.30
CA LEU A 81 11.36 -6.25 -19.09
C LEU A 81 10.09 -5.40 -19.07
N LEU A 82 8.93 -6.03 -19.27
CA LEU A 82 7.64 -5.34 -19.27
C LEU A 82 7.37 -4.66 -17.92
N GLN A 83 7.50 -5.40 -16.82
CA GLN A 83 7.29 -4.85 -15.48
C GLN A 83 8.32 -3.75 -15.14
N GLN A 84 9.60 -3.97 -15.47
CA GLN A 84 10.67 -2.99 -15.25
C GLN A 84 10.45 -1.71 -16.06
N PHE A 85 10.00 -1.80 -17.31
CA PHE A 85 9.70 -0.63 -18.15
C PHE A 85 8.61 0.26 -17.53
N TRP A 86 7.50 -0.35 -17.10
CA TRP A 86 6.41 0.41 -16.49
C TRP A 86 6.75 0.90 -15.09
N LEU A 87 7.51 0.12 -14.31
CA LEU A 87 8.04 0.55 -13.02
C LEU A 87 8.95 1.77 -13.15
N THR A 88 9.91 1.73 -14.08
CA THR A 88 10.84 2.85 -14.30
C THR A 88 10.14 4.08 -14.89
N THR A 89 9.08 3.87 -15.68
CA THR A 89 8.19 4.94 -16.13
C THR A 89 7.47 5.59 -14.95
N ALA A 90 6.91 4.78 -14.05
CA ALA A 90 6.25 5.25 -12.85
C ALA A 90 7.21 6.00 -11.90
N THR A 91 8.38 5.43 -11.61
CA THR A 91 9.37 6.07 -10.72
C THR A 91 9.89 7.37 -11.30
N ARG A 92 10.17 7.43 -12.61
CA ARG A 92 10.55 8.68 -13.29
C ARG A 92 9.48 9.75 -13.14
N LYS A 93 8.20 9.41 -13.34
CA LYS A 93 7.09 10.35 -13.14
C LYS A 93 6.97 10.79 -11.69
N ALA A 94 7.09 9.86 -10.74
CA ALA A 94 6.99 10.11 -9.31
C ALA A 94 8.21 10.86 -8.72
N GLY A 95 9.30 11.04 -9.48
CA GLY A 95 10.54 11.63 -8.97
C GLY A 95 11.27 10.69 -8.00
N LEU A 96 11.17 9.39 -8.22
CA LEU A 96 11.80 8.35 -7.40
C LEU A 96 13.06 7.82 -8.11
N ASP A 97 14.16 7.69 -7.37
CA ASP A 97 15.34 6.97 -7.85
C ASP A 97 15.25 5.50 -7.42
N LEU A 98 14.95 4.63 -8.39
CA LEU A 98 14.78 3.21 -8.15
C LEU A 98 16.08 2.52 -7.68
N ASN A 99 17.26 3.01 -8.08
CA ASN A 99 18.56 2.47 -7.69
C ASN A 99 19.03 2.94 -6.31
N ALA A 100 18.37 3.96 -5.75
CA ALA A 100 18.60 4.43 -4.38
C ALA A 100 17.49 3.94 -3.43
N TRP A 101 16.45 3.28 -3.94
CA TRP A 101 15.34 2.81 -3.13
C TRP A 101 15.64 1.45 -2.51
N ASP A 102 16.41 1.46 -1.41
CA ASP A 102 16.71 0.28 -0.60
C ASP A 102 16.03 0.38 0.78
N PRO A 103 15.01 -0.44 1.07
CA PRO A 103 14.37 -0.45 2.39
C PRO A 103 15.34 -0.68 3.56
N ASN A 104 16.43 -1.42 3.34
CA ASN A 104 17.38 -1.81 4.39
C ASN A 104 18.25 -0.63 4.87
N LEU A 105 18.27 0.48 4.13
CA LEU A 105 18.91 1.72 4.56
C LEU A 105 18.06 2.51 5.58
N GLY A 106 16.87 2.01 5.91
CA GLY A 106 15.99 2.57 6.92
C GLY A 106 15.28 3.85 6.48
N LEU A 107 14.57 4.47 7.43
CA LEU A 107 13.65 5.56 7.14
C LEU A 107 14.36 6.82 6.60
N ALA A 108 15.49 7.20 7.17
CA ALA A 108 16.18 8.43 6.77
C ALA A 108 16.55 8.42 5.27
N ALA A 109 16.98 7.28 4.73
CA ALA A 109 17.28 7.11 3.32
C ALA A 109 16.01 7.07 2.44
N ASN A 110 14.88 6.60 2.98
CA ASN A 110 13.65 6.34 2.23
C ASN A 110 12.55 7.38 2.45
N GLN A 111 12.75 8.39 3.31
CA GLN A 111 11.74 9.39 3.63
C GLN A 111 11.25 10.13 2.38
N HIS A 112 12.18 10.48 1.48
CA HIS A 112 11.81 11.11 0.21
C HIS A 112 11.00 10.17 -0.68
N ASN A 113 11.37 8.89 -0.73
CA ASN A 113 10.65 7.88 -1.50
C ASN A 113 9.22 7.72 -1.01
N LEU A 114 9.01 7.60 0.31
CA LEU A 114 7.67 7.54 0.91
C LEU A 114 6.81 8.76 0.55
N ALA A 115 7.36 9.97 0.70
CA ALA A 115 6.64 11.19 0.38
C ALA A 115 6.28 11.27 -1.11
N ASN A 116 7.22 10.96 -2.01
CA ASN A 116 6.99 11.02 -3.44
C ASN A 116 6.01 9.93 -3.93
N THR A 117 6.04 8.74 -3.32
CA THR A 117 5.06 7.67 -3.58
C THR A 117 3.64 8.16 -3.32
N PHE A 118 3.36 8.69 -2.14
CA PHE A 118 1.99 9.15 -1.81
C PHE A 118 1.60 10.39 -2.59
N ALA A 119 2.51 11.34 -2.80
CA ALA A 119 2.25 12.50 -3.67
C ALA A 119 1.89 12.06 -5.10
N TYR A 120 2.52 10.97 -5.57
CA TYR A 120 2.19 10.43 -6.88
C TYR A 120 0.80 9.79 -6.93
N TYR A 121 0.40 9.08 -5.88
CA TYR A 121 -0.94 8.49 -5.78
C TYR A 121 -2.02 9.57 -5.82
N GLU A 122 -1.84 10.65 -5.07
CA GLU A 122 -2.76 11.79 -5.07
C GLU A 122 -2.84 12.47 -6.44
N ARG A 123 -1.70 12.65 -7.11
CA ARG A 123 -1.67 13.19 -8.47
C ARG A 123 -2.44 12.29 -9.45
N LEU A 124 -2.19 10.97 -9.42
CA LEU A 124 -2.89 10.02 -10.27
C LEU A 124 -4.41 10.10 -10.08
N GLN A 125 -4.88 10.21 -8.84
CA GLN A 125 -6.30 10.37 -8.53
C GLN A 125 -6.87 11.71 -9.02
N LEU A 126 -6.13 12.82 -8.85
CA LEU A 126 -6.58 14.14 -9.28
C LEU A 126 -6.69 14.23 -10.80
N GLU A 127 -5.76 13.60 -11.51
CA GLU A 127 -5.74 13.55 -12.97
C GLU A 127 -6.74 12.51 -13.53
N ASN A 128 -7.03 11.44 -12.78
CA ASN A 128 -7.86 10.33 -13.20
C ASN A 128 -8.93 10.01 -12.14
N PRO A 129 -10.14 10.60 -12.25
CA PRO A 129 -11.20 10.49 -11.24
C PRO A 129 -11.65 9.07 -10.89
N ASN A 130 -11.38 8.09 -11.77
CA ASN A 130 -11.73 6.68 -11.61
C ASN A 130 -10.67 5.86 -10.86
N PHE A 131 -9.49 6.40 -10.54
CA PHE A 131 -8.43 5.69 -9.80
C PHE A 131 -8.61 5.81 -8.29
N LEU A 132 -9.77 5.38 -7.80
CA LEU A 132 -10.20 5.49 -6.39
C LEU A 132 -9.21 4.84 -5.42
N TRP A 133 -8.55 3.77 -5.83
CA TRP A 133 -7.50 3.11 -5.08
C TRP A 133 -6.32 4.06 -4.78
N THR A 134 -5.77 4.72 -5.82
CA THR A 134 -4.69 5.71 -5.62
C THR A 134 -5.14 6.87 -4.74
N GLY A 135 -6.40 7.32 -4.86
CA GLY A 135 -6.90 8.44 -4.06
C GLY A 135 -7.05 8.11 -2.58
N GLN A 136 -7.60 6.93 -2.26
CA GLN A 136 -7.70 6.46 -0.89
C GLN A 136 -6.31 6.20 -0.30
N GLY A 137 -5.42 5.54 -1.06
CA GLY A 137 -4.03 5.29 -0.66
C GLY A 137 -3.25 6.58 -0.43
N GLY A 138 -3.42 7.58 -1.30
CA GLY A 138 -2.81 8.90 -1.18
C GLY A 138 -3.22 9.64 0.09
N MET A 139 -4.51 9.61 0.47
CA MET A 139 -4.98 10.22 1.72
C MET A 139 -4.61 9.41 2.97
N ALA A 140 -4.52 8.09 2.88
CA ALA A 140 -4.12 7.27 4.02
C ALA A 140 -2.61 7.34 4.28
N GLY A 141 -1.81 7.45 3.22
CA GLY A 141 -0.35 7.45 3.21
C GLY A 141 0.35 8.38 4.19
N PRO A 142 -0.05 9.67 4.32
CA PRO A 142 0.59 10.59 5.27
C PRO A 142 0.58 10.08 6.70
N SER A 143 -0.53 9.47 7.14
CA SER A 143 -0.65 8.91 8.50
C SER A 143 0.27 7.72 8.73
N PHE A 144 0.48 6.91 7.68
CA PHE A 144 1.39 5.79 7.69
C PHE A 144 2.85 6.25 7.71
N ALA A 145 3.22 7.19 6.82
CA ALA A 145 4.56 7.77 6.79
C ALA A 145 4.91 8.47 8.11
N ALA A 146 3.99 9.26 8.66
CA ALA A 146 4.16 9.88 9.97
C ALA A 146 4.32 8.84 11.08
N GLY A 147 3.53 7.77 11.07
CA GLY A 147 3.67 6.66 12.03
C GLY A 147 5.06 6.04 12.01
N ILE A 148 5.64 5.77 10.84
CA ILE A 148 7.01 5.24 10.71
C ILE A 148 8.04 6.25 11.25
N MET A 149 7.87 7.54 10.96
CA MET A 149 8.72 8.63 11.47
C MET A 149 8.61 8.81 12.99
N ASP A 150 7.43 8.62 13.54
CA ASP A 150 7.20 8.75 14.97
C ASP A 150 7.68 7.54 15.75
N VAL A 151 7.75 6.37 15.12
CA VAL A 151 8.44 5.20 15.68
C VAL A 151 9.95 5.47 15.78
N ASP A 152 10.56 6.18 14.82
CA ASP A 152 11.95 6.67 14.93
C ASP A 152 12.07 7.80 15.97
N LEU A 153 11.05 8.67 16.11
CA LEU A 153 11.01 9.67 17.18
C LEU A 153 10.77 9.04 18.56
N GLY A 154 10.07 7.90 18.65
CA GLY A 154 9.92 7.09 19.87
C GLY A 154 11.26 6.53 20.35
N ARG A 155 12.23 6.38 19.44
CA ARG A 155 13.65 6.17 19.75
C ARG A 155 14.29 7.37 20.48
N VAL A 156 13.67 8.56 20.44
CA VAL A 156 14.23 9.84 20.91
C VAL A 156 13.39 10.53 22.01
N VAL A 157 12.06 10.35 22.08
CA VAL A 157 11.18 11.22 22.92
C VAL A 157 10.15 10.47 23.78
N LEU A 158 9.63 9.32 23.36
CA LEU A 158 8.66 8.53 24.14
C LEU A 158 9.20 7.12 24.30
N ASP A 159 9.90 6.91 25.41
CA ASP A 159 10.44 5.59 25.77
C ASP A 159 9.30 4.57 25.67
N VAL A 160 9.51 3.44 24.97
CA VAL A 160 8.58 2.29 24.97
C VAL A 160 8.18 1.91 26.41
N ARG A 161 9.07 2.22 27.36
CA ARG A 161 8.83 2.18 28.80
C ARG A 161 7.64 3.01 29.27
N ALA A 162 7.36 4.20 28.75
CA ALA A 162 6.22 5.01 29.19
C ALA A 162 4.87 4.40 28.78
N ALA A 163 4.77 3.89 27.55
CA ALA A 163 3.58 3.14 27.11
C ALA A 163 3.43 1.83 27.91
N ARG A 164 4.54 1.12 28.15
CA ARG A 164 4.60 -0.04 29.04
C ARG A 164 4.17 0.30 30.45
N ASP A 165 4.66 1.38 31.05
CA ASP A 165 4.39 1.75 32.44
C ASP A 165 2.92 2.18 32.59
N ALA A 166 2.34 2.83 31.58
CA ALA A 166 0.90 3.11 31.55
C ALA A 166 0.07 1.81 31.48
N ILE A 167 0.43 0.88 30.58
CA ILE A 167 -0.26 -0.41 30.45
C ILE A 167 -0.06 -1.27 31.71
N ALA A 168 1.15 -1.29 32.28
CA ALA A 168 1.49 -2.02 33.49
C ALA A 168 0.83 -1.41 34.74
N ALA A 169 0.60 -0.10 34.78
CA ALA A 169 -0.17 0.54 35.85
C ALA A 169 -1.66 0.19 35.73
N ILE A 170 -2.22 0.17 34.51
CA ILE A 170 -3.60 -0.30 34.26
C ILE A 170 -3.73 -1.76 34.68
N VAL A 171 -2.81 -2.63 34.23
CA VAL A 171 -2.78 -4.05 34.60
C VAL A 171 -2.54 -4.26 36.07
N GLY A 172 -1.61 -3.54 36.70
CA GLY A 172 -1.36 -3.63 38.15
C GLY A 172 -2.56 -3.18 38.97
N THR A 173 -3.32 -2.20 38.49
CA THR A 173 -4.61 -1.81 39.09
C THR A 173 -5.67 -2.90 38.94
N LEU A 174 -5.72 -3.58 37.78
CA LEU A 174 -6.62 -4.69 37.52
C LEU A 174 -6.24 -5.95 38.33
N ASP A 175 -4.94 -6.26 38.43
CA ASP A 175 -4.37 -7.37 39.22
C ASP A 175 -4.55 -7.16 40.73
N ALA A 176 -4.50 -5.91 41.19
CA ALA A 176 -4.84 -5.56 42.58
C ALA A 176 -6.35 -5.72 42.87
N ALA A 177 -7.19 -5.63 41.84
CA ALA A 177 -8.64 -5.79 41.93
C ALA A 177 -9.12 -7.24 41.70
N ALA A 178 -8.33 -8.08 41.01
CA ALA A 178 -8.63 -9.49 40.71
C ALA A 178 -7.33 -10.31 40.54
N ALA A 179 -7.24 -11.54 41.09
CA ALA A 179 -6.07 -12.44 40.99
C ALA A 179 -5.57 -12.62 39.53
N PRO A 180 -4.29 -12.99 39.29
CA PRO A 180 -3.45 -12.43 38.22
C PRO A 180 -4.12 -12.56 36.84
N ALA A 181 -4.59 -11.42 36.34
CA ALA A 181 -5.59 -11.35 35.28
C ALA A 181 -5.00 -11.37 33.87
N THR A 182 -3.68 -11.50 33.76
CA THR A 182 -2.94 -11.30 32.50
C THR A 182 -2.96 -12.51 31.56
N SER A 183 -3.17 -13.74 32.07
CA SER A 183 -3.22 -14.95 31.23
C SER A 183 -4.46 -15.03 30.35
N HIS A 184 -5.53 -14.32 30.70
CA HIS A 184 -6.82 -14.36 30.02
C HIS A 184 -7.08 -13.13 29.13
N LEU A 185 -6.18 -12.15 29.14
CA LEU A 185 -6.22 -11.01 28.22
C LEU A 185 -6.08 -11.48 26.76
N PRO A 186 -6.60 -10.73 25.78
CA PRO A 186 -6.35 -10.97 24.36
C PRO A 186 -4.85 -11.10 24.03
N ASP A 187 -4.52 -11.98 23.09
CA ASP A 187 -3.15 -12.31 22.70
C ASP A 187 -2.27 -11.08 22.38
N ASP A 188 -2.83 -10.07 21.72
CA ASP A 188 -2.11 -8.85 21.37
C ASP A 188 -1.74 -8.01 22.61
N LEU A 189 -2.62 -7.94 23.60
CA LEU A 189 -2.30 -7.29 24.88
C LEU A 189 -1.25 -8.07 25.65
N ARG A 190 -1.36 -9.41 25.66
CA ARG A 190 -0.33 -10.26 26.28
C ARG A 190 1.02 -10.08 25.61
N ALA A 191 1.05 -9.94 24.29
CA ALA A 191 2.28 -9.66 23.53
C ALA A 191 2.91 -8.32 23.96
N VAL A 192 2.14 -7.22 23.98
CA VAL A 192 2.64 -5.90 24.42
C VAL A 192 3.18 -5.94 25.86
N LEU A 193 2.45 -6.60 26.77
CA LEU A 193 2.88 -6.77 28.16
C LEU A 193 4.17 -7.58 28.27
N ALA A 194 4.30 -8.66 27.50
CA ALA A 194 5.46 -9.52 27.51
C ALA A 194 6.72 -8.80 27.00
N VAL A 195 6.58 -7.91 26.02
CA VAL A 195 7.74 -7.32 25.34
C VAL A 195 8.10 -5.90 25.77
N GLY A 196 7.25 -5.21 26.52
CA GLY A 196 7.48 -3.81 26.90
C GLY A 196 8.80 -3.55 27.67
N ALA A 197 9.46 -4.58 28.19
CA ALA A 197 10.79 -4.50 28.82
C ALA A 197 11.95 -4.99 27.94
N VAL A 198 11.69 -5.62 26.79
CA VAL A 198 12.70 -6.31 25.95
C VAL A 198 12.72 -5.89 24.48
N ILE A 199 11.75 -5.09 24.00
CA ILE A 199 11.84 -4.46 22.67
C ILE A 199 13.13 -3.64 22.60
N THR A 200 13.90 -3.85 21.54
CA THR A 200 15.15 -3.13 21.27
C THR A 200 14.98 -2.12 20.14
N ALA A 201 15.93 -1.21 20.00
CA ALA A 201 16.00 -0.32 18.84
C ALA A 201 16.17 -1.08 17.52
N GLU A 202 16.82 -2.25 17.54
CA GLU A 202 16.97 -3.12 16.36
C GLU A 202 15.63 -3.73 15.95
N ASP A 203 14.80 -4.15 16.90
CA ASP A 203 13.45 -4.66 16.62
C ASP A 203 12.57 -3.60 15.96
N VAL A 204 12.69 -2.36 16.45
CA VAL A 204 12.01 -1.20 15.86
C VAL A 204 12.51 -0.91 14.44
N ALA A 205 13.83 -0.91 14.23
CA ALA A 205 14.43 -0.69 12.91
C ALA A 205 14.06 -1.80 11.91
N HIS A 206 13.99 -3.05 12.37
CA HIS A 206 13.53 -4.18 11.56
C HIS A 206 12.07 -3.98 11.12
N PHE A 207 11.18 -3.63 12.06
CA PHE A 207 9.78 -3.34 11.73
C PHE A 207 9.66 -2.18 10.73
N GLN A 208 10.41 -1.10 10.91
CA GLN A 208 10.43 0.02 9.95
C GLN A 208 10.90 -0.43 8.56
N THR A 209 11.95 -1.25 8.48
CA THR A 209 12.46 -1.79 7.22
C THR A 209 11.38 -2.59 6.49
N GLN A 210 10.67 -3.48 7.19
CA GLN A 210 9.59 -4.25 6.59
C GLN A 210 8.44 -3.37 6.10
N VAL A 211 8.06 -2.36 6.87
CA VAL A 211 7.00 -1.43 6.50
C VAL A 211 7.39 -0.56 5.28
N ILE A 212 8.65 -0.16 5.16
CA ILE A 212 9.18 0.52 3.97
C ILE A 212 9.18 -0.43 2.75
N ALA A 213 9.57 -1.69 2.94
CA ALA A 213 9.53 -2.70 1.88
C ALA A 213 8.09 -2.95 1.39
N MET A 214 7.11 -3.03 2.29
CA MET A 214 5.69 -3.10 1.92
C MET A 214 5.26 -1.90 1.07
N SER A 215 5.64 -0.68 1.44
CA SER A 215 5.34 0.51 0.64
C SER A 215 5.93 0.43 -0.77
N LYS A 216 7.15 -0.09 -0.90
CA LYS A 216 7.80 -0.32 -2.19
C LYS A 216 7.10 -1.41 -2.99
N HIS A 217 6.72 -2.51 -2.35
CA HIS A 217 6.00 -3.62 -2.98
C HIS A 217 4.67 -3.16 -3.58
N ILE A 218 3.86 -2.41 -2.81
CA ILE A 218 2.59 -1.85 -3.30
C ILE A 218 2.83 -1.01 -4.56
N PHE A 219 3.85 -0.15 -4.53
CA PHE A 219 4.21 0.67 -5.67
C PHE A 219 4.60 -0.21 -6.88
N MET A 220 5.48 -1.20 -6.69
CA MET A 220 5.99 -2.08 -7.74
C MET A 220 4.94 -3.02 -8.34
N ASP A 221 3.90 -3.36 -7.58
CA ASP A 221 2.81 -4.21 -8.06
C ASP A 221 1.77 -3.37 -8.82
N LEU A 222 1.21 -2.34 -8.19
CA LEU A 222 -0.02 -1.70 -8.69
C LEU A 222 0.24 -0.49 -9.58
N ILE A 223 1.28 0.32 -9.33
CA ILE A 223 1.50 1.55 -10.10
C ILE A 223 1.93 1.28 -11.55
N PRO A 224 2.80 0.29 -11.85
CA PRO A 224 3.09 -0.09 -13.23
C PRO A 224 1.83 -0.45 -14.03
N GLN A 225 0.86 -1.10 -13.40
CA GLN A 225 -0.44 -1.41 -14.02
C GLN A 225 -1.24 -0.14 -14.33
N HIS A 226 -1.26 0.85 -13.42
CA HIS A 226 -1.89 2.15 -13.67
C HIS A 226 -1.23 2.87 -14.84
N GLU A 227 0.10 2.89 -14.91
CA GLU A 227 0.82 3.50 -16.03
C GLU A 227 0.53 2.83 -17.37
N ALA A 228 0.53 1.50 -17.38
CA ALA A 228 0.22 0.70 -18.56
C ALA A 228 -1.21 1.00 -19.04
N PHE A 229 -2.18 0.99 -18.11
CA PHE A 229 -3.57 1.29 -18.42
C PHE A 229 -3.76 2.73 -18.93
N LEU A 230 -3.08 3.72 -18.35
CA LEU A 230 -3.14 5.10 -18.84
C LEU A 230 -2.58 5.24 -20.26
N ALA A 231 -1.54 4.49 -20.60
CA ALA A 231 -0.88 4.58 -21.89
C ALA A 231 -1.60 3.79 -23.00
N GLY A 232 -2.17 2.63 -22.69
CA GLY A 232 -2.73 1.72 -23.70
C GLY A 232 -4.08 1.10 -23.36
N GLY A 233 -4.75 1.56 -22.30
CA GLY A 233 -6.03 1.03 -21.84
C GLY A 233 -5.97 -0.47 -21.56
N MET A 234 -7.06 -1.18 -21.89
CA MET A 234 -7.10 -2.63 -21.72
C MET A 234 -6.10 -3.39 -22.58
N THR A 235 -5.67 -2.88 -23.73
CA THR A 235 -4.66 -3.55 -24.57
C THR A 235 -3.32 -3.70 -23.84
N ALA A 236 -2.92 -2.69 -23.05
CA ALA A 236 -1.72 -2.79 -22.24
C ALA A 236 -1.89 -3.75 -21.06
N ILE A 237 -3.10 -3.83 -20.49
CA ILE A 237 -3.42 -4.79 -19.42
C ILE A 237 -3.54 -6.23 -19.96
N ASP A 238 -3.99 -6.42 -21.19
CA ASP A 238 -3.96 -7.71 -21.89
C ASP A 238 -2.51 -8.22 -21.98
N GLU A 239 -1.55 -7.36 -22.34
CA GLU A 239 -0.12 -7.72 -22.37
C GLU A 239 0.40 -8.11 -20.97
N TYR A 240 -0.01 -7.40 -19.91
CA TYR A 240 0.30 -7.80 -18.52
C TYR A 240 -0.26 -9.17 -18.16
N ARG A 241 -1.50 -9.46 -18.55
CA ARG A 241 -2.15 -10.76 -18.29
C ARG A 241 -1.42 -11.86 -19.06
N ASP A 242 -1.16 -11.63 -20.34
CA ASP A 242 -0.51 -12.61 -21.22
C ASP A 242 0.97 -12.85 -20.80
N ALA A 243 1.62 -11.87 -20.18
CA ALA A 243 2.93 -12.02 -19.54
C ALA A 243 2.89 -12.71 -18.16
N GLY A 244 1.69 -12.91 -17.59
CA GLY A 244 1.49 -13.49 -16.27
C GLY A 244 1.80 -12.55 -15.10
N LEU A 245 1.79 -11.23 -15.32
CA LEU A 245 2.06 -10.21 -14.28
C LEU A 245 0.81 -9.84 -13.48
N VAL A 246 -0.38 -10.01 -14.07
CA VAL A 246 -1.66 -9.86 -13.37
C VAL A 246 -2.44 -11.17 -13.41
N ASP A 247 -3.12 -11.47 -12.32
CA ASP A 247 -4.05 -12.59 -12.26
C ASP A 247 -5.43 -12.21 -12.82
N GLU A 248 -6.30 -13.20 -12.96
CA GLU A 248 -7.66 -13.00 -13.47
C GLU A 248 -8.50 -12.03 -12.64
N ALA A 249 -8.26 -11.94 -11.33
CA ALA A 249 -8.99 -11.01 -10.47
C ALA A 249 -8.57 -9.55 -10.77
N ALA A 250 -7.27 -9.28 -10.83
CA ALA A 250 -6.73 -7.99 -11.22
C ALA A 250 -7.11 -7.61 -12.65
N TYR A 251 -7.07 -8.56 -13.59
CA TYR A 251 -7.52 -8.34 -14.96
C TYR A 251 -8.99 -7.88 -15.03
N ARG A 252 -9.89 -8.57 -14.31
CA ARG A 252 -11.31 -8.17 -14.20
C ARG A 252 -11.50 -6.84 -13.51
N ALA A 253 -10.68 -6.51 -12.51
CA ALA A 253 -10.69 -5.21 -11.87
C ALA A 253 -10.42 -4.08 -12.88
N TRP A 254 -9.42 -4.25 -13.75
CA TRP A 254 -9.14 -3.31 -14.83
C TRP A 254 -10.26 -3.24 -15.87
N GLN A 255 -10.88 -4.36 -16.23
CA GLN A 255 -12.07 -4.37 -17.10
C GLN A 255 -13.22 -3.55 -16.49
N ASN A 256 -13.44 -3.69 -15.18
CA ASN A 256 -14.44 -2.92 -14.45
C ASN A 256 -14.12 -1.42 -14.48
N LEU A 257 -12.87 -1.02 -14.25
CA LEU A 257 -12.42 0.37 -14.38
C LEU A 257 -12.61 0.92 -15.79
N ALA A 258 -12.31 0.12 -16.82
CA ALA A 258 -12.41 0.52 -18.23
C ALA A 258 -13.83 0.85 -18.68
N THR A 259 -14.86 0.33 -17.99
CA THR A 259 -16.25 0.66 -18.31
C THR A 259 -16.59 2.14 -18.03
N GLY A 260 -15.92 2.76 -17.07
CA GLY A 260 -16.28 4.09 -16.55
C GLY A 260 -17.62 4.13 -15.79
N GLU A 261 -18.35 3.01 -15.70
CA GLU A 261 -19.59 2.91 -14.95
C GLU A 261 -19.29 2.98 -13.46
N ARG A 262 -19.92 3.91 -12.76
CA ARG A 262 -19.63 4.22 -11.35
C ARG A 262 -19.50 2.99 -10.45
N ASP A 263 -20.50 2.10 -10.45
CA ASP A 263 -20.51 0.95 -9.56
C ASP A 263 -19.42 -0.08 -9.91
N LYS A 264 -19.12 -0.24 -11.21
CA LYS A 264 -18.02 -1.10 -11.68
C LYS A 264 -16.67 -0.48 -11.34
N VAL A 265 -16.49 0.82 -11.52
CA VAL A 265 -15.26 1.53 -11.12
C VAL A 265 -15.01 1.35 -9.63
N VAL A 266 -16.02 1.49 -8.78
CA VAL A 266 -15.90 1.22 -7.34
C VAL A 266 -15.51 -0.23 -7.08
N ALA A 267 -16.20 -1.20 -7.69
CA ALA A 267 -15.90 -2.62 -7.52
C ALA A 267 -14.46 -2.97 -7.97
N GLY A 268 -14.03 -2.51 -9.13
CA GLY A 268 -12.67 -2.78 -9.62
C GLY A 268 -11.59 -2.15 -8.73
N ASN A 269 -11.79 -0.93 -8.22
CA ASN A 269 -10.82 -0.35 -7.28
C ASN A 269 -10.80 -1.09 -5.94
N LEU A 270 -11.95 -1.64 -5.50
CA LEU A 270 -12.01 -2.49 -4.32
C LEU A 270 -11.27 -3.82 -4.53
N ASP A 271 -11.35 -4.41 -5.74
CA ASP A 271 -10.60 -5.61 -6.10
C ASP A 271 -9.08 -5.34 -6.14
N LEU A 272 -8.65 -4.20 -6.68
CA LEU A 272 -7.24 -3.76 -6.63
C LEU A 272 -6.76 -3.54 -5.19
N LEU A 273 -7.61 -2.93 -4.35
CA LEU A 273 -7.32 -2.77 -2.92
C LEU A 273 -7.24 -4.12 -2.21
N HIS A 274 -8.12 -5.06 -2.54
CA HIS A 274 -8.05 -6.41 -1.99
C HIS A 274 -6.75 -7.12 -2.39
N ARG A 275 -6.33 -6.99 -3.66
CA ARG A 275 -5.02 -7.50 -4.11
C ARG A 275 -3.89 -6.91 -3.28
N GLU A 276 -3.86 -5.59 -3.09
CA GLU A 276 -2.85 -4.95 -2.23
C GLU A 276 -2.79 -5.65 -0.88
N GLN A 277 -3.93 -5.71 -0.18
CA GLN A 277 -4.01 -6.14 1.21
C GLN A 277 -3.75 -7.63 1.43
N TYR A 278 -4.09 -8.50 0.47
CA TYR A 278 -3.99 -9.96 0.60
C TYR A 278 -2.88 -10.61 -0.22
N ARG A 279 -2.46 -10.03 -1.34
CA ARG A 279 -1.43 -10.60 -2.23
C ARG A 279 -0.11 -9.86 -2.10
N SER A 280 -0.12 -8.54 -2.26
CA SER A 280 1.14 -7.78 -2.26
C SER A 280 1.71 -7.74 -0.83
N ILE A 281 1.01 -7.17 0.15
CA ILE A 281 1.58 -6.97 1.50
C ILE A 281 1.09 -7.98 2.55
N GLY A 282 0.21 -8.90 2.17
CA GLY A 282 -0.40 -9.84 3.12
C GLY A 282 0.66 -10.69 3.84
N ASP A 283 1.52 -11.37 3.08
CA ASP A 283 2.57 -12.24 3.62
C ASP A 283 3.64 -11.42 4.37
N GLN A 284 3.91 -10.20 3.92
CA GLN A 284 4.85 -9.29 4.60
C GLN A 284 4.31 -8.87 5.98
N TRP A 285 3.00 -8.63 6.13
CA TRP A 285 2.39 -8.35 7.43
C TRP A 285 2.47 -9.56 8.37
N ASP A 286 2.28 -10.77 7.85
CA ASP A 286 2.44 -11.99 8.65
C ASP A 286 3.89 -12.17 9.10
N SER A 287 4.85 -11.90 8.21
CA SER A 287 6.28 -11.87 8.53
C SER A 287 6.58 -10.88 9.66
N ALA A 288 6.07 -9.64 9.55
CA ALA A 288 6.23 -8.62 10.58
C ALA A 288 5.61 -8.98 11.92
N ARG A 289 4.42 -9.60 11.91
CA ARG A 289 3.77 -10.09 13.13
C ARG A 289 4.55 -11.22 13.78
N ASN A 290 5.12 -12.12 13.00
CA ASN A 290 5.80 -13.32 13.49
C ASN A 290 7.27 -13.06 13.88
N TYR A 291 7.82 -11.89 13.58
CA TYR A 291 9.17 -11.49 13.95
C TYR A 291 9.41 -11.65 15.46
N ARG A 292 10.32 -12.58 15.82
CA ARG A 292 10.69 -12.91 17.21
C ARG A 292 9.48 -13.15 18.13
N GLY A 293 8.41 -13.75 17.62
CA GLY A 293 7.22 -14.11 18.39
C GLY A 293 6.44 -12.90 18.90
N ALA A 294 6.47 -12.65 20.21
CA ALA A 294 5.68 -11.58 20.82
C ALA A 294 6.14 -10.16 20.41
N VAL A 295 7.39 -10.00 19.96
CA VAL A 295 7.96 -8.69 19.60
C VAL A 295 7.26 -8.11 18.36
N GLY A 296 7.25 -8.86 17.26
CA GLY A 296 6.59 -8.46 16.02
C GLY A 296 5.10 -8.20 16.24
N ARG A 297 4.42 -9.12 16.93
CA ARG A 297 2.99 -8.99 17.26
C ARG A 297 2.68 -7.73 18.06
N ALA A 298 3.52 -7.37 19.03
CA ALA A 298 3.35 -6.16 19.81
C ALA A 298 3.61 -4.90 18.97
N LEU A 299 4.64 -4.89 18.13
CA LEU A 299 4.96 -3.74 17.26
C LEU A 299 3.83 -3.47 16.26
N THR A 300 3.28 -4.52 15.62
CA THR A 300 2.13 -4.37 14.72
C THR A 300 0.88 -3.91 15.47
N TYR A 301 0.65 -4.40 16.69
CA TYR A 301 -0.48 -3.93 17.51
C TYR A 301 -0.33 -2.46 17.93
N LEU A 302 0.86 -2.05 18.37
CA LEU A 302 1.15 -0.66 18.73
C LEU A 302 0.99 0.27 17.52
N SER A 303 1.36 -0.17 16.31
CA SER A 303 1.05 0.59 15.09
C SER A 303 -0.45 0.72 14.84
N THR A 304 -1.26 -0.26 15.25
CA THR A 304 -2.74 -0.21 15.16
C THR A 304 -3.31 0.82 16.12
N VAL A 305 -2.77 0.90 17.35
CA VAL A 305 -3.16 1.91 18.34
C VAL A 305 -2.88 3.32 17.82
N ALA A 306 -1.69 3.50 17.22
CA ALA A 306 -1.23 4.76 16.65
C ALA A 306 -1.88 5.12 15.30
N ALA A 307 -2.49 4.15 14.61
CA ALA A 307 -3.13 4.37 13.33
C ALA A 307 -4.28 5.38 13.45
N ASP A 308 -4.29 6.34 12.54
CA ASP A 308 -5.32 7.37 12.44
C ASP A 308 -5.32 7.88 10.98
N PRO A 309 -6.03 7.18 10.07
CA PRO A 309 -6.00 7.48 8.65
C PRO A 309 -6.43 8.91 8.34
N ALA A 310 -5.67 9.64 7.53
CA ALA A 310 -5.91 11.06 7.25
C ALA A 310 -7.04 11.33 6.24
N ILE A 311 -8.02 10.42 6.14
CA ILE A 311 -9.22 10.57 5.31
C ILE A 311 -10.30 11.31 6.13
N PRO A 312 -10.74 12.51 5.73
CA PRO A 312 -11.74 13.27 6.48
C PRO A 312 -13.02 12.50 6.81
N GLY A 313 -13.23 12.25 8.11
CA GLY A 313 -14.41 11.57 8.65
C GLY A 313 -14.24 10.07 8.88
N VAL A 314 -13.08 9.50 8.57
CA VAL A 314 -12.65 8.20 9.11
C VAL A 314 -12.31 8.37 10.59
N VAL A 315 -12.70 7.39 11.38
CA VAL A 315 -12.32 7.30 12.81
C VAL A 315 -11.22 6.25 12.96
N PRO A 316 -10.29 6.43 13.92
CA PRO A 316 -9.18 5.51 14.12
C PRO A 316 -9.66 4.11 14.58
N PRO A 317 -8.84 3.05 14.44
CA PRO A 317 -9.21 1.69 14.86
C PRO A 317 -9.71 1.60 16.30
N ARG A 318 -9.11 2.38 17.21
CA ARG A 318 -9.51 2.48 18.62
C ARG A 318 -10.92 3.05 18.85
N GLU A 319 -11.49 3.76 17.89
CA GLU A 319 -12.88 4.24 17.93
C GLU A 319 -13.82 3.33 17.13
N ALA A 320 -13.37 2.84 15.98
CA ALA A 320 -14.18 1.99 15.11
C ALA A 320 -14.48 0.62 15.73
N ASN A 321 -13.49 -0.02 16.35
CA ASN A 321 -13.62 -1.33 16.97
C ASN A 321 -12.83 -1.36 18.29
N PRO A 322 -13.37 -0.73 19.35
CA PRO A 322 -12.70 -0.67 20.64
C PRO A 322 -12.71 -2.03 21.34
N LEU A 323 -11.59 -2.39 21.96
CA LEU A 323 -11.49 -3.58 22.78
C LEU A 323 -12.37 -3.43 24.02
N VAL A 324 -13.22 -4.41 24.25
CA VAL A 324 -14.07 -4.52 25.44
C VAL A 324 -13.53 -5.61 26.35
N LEU A 325 -13.07 -5.22 27.53
CA LEU A 325 -12.70 -6.14 28.60
C LEU A 325 -13.91 -6.48 29.46
N THR A 326 -13.98 -7.72 29.92
CA THR A 326 -15.05 -8.23 30.80
C THR A 326 -14.42 -8.94 31.99
N ALA A 327 -15.22 -9.28 33.02
CA ALA A 327 -14.76 -10.09 34.13
C ALA A 327 -14.14 -11.42 33.66
N GLY A 328 -14.73 -12.09 32.68
CA GLY A 328 -14.19 -13.34 32.12
C GLY A 328 -12.81 -13.20 31.48
N HIS A 329 -12.51 -12.05 30.85
CA HIS A 329 -11.18 -11.75 30.32
C HIS A 329 -10.11 -11.56 31.40
N LEU A 330 -10.52 -11.30 32.64
CA LEU A 330 -9.60 -11.13 33.77
C LEU A 330 -9.51 -12.41 34.60
N THR A 331 -10.64 -13.07 34.86
CA THR A 331 -10.70 -14.23 35.76
C THR A 331 -10.60 -15.58 35.06
N GLY A 332 -10.72 -15.61 33.73
CA GLY A 332 -10.74 -16.85 32.95
C GLY A 332 -12.04 -17.64 33.06
N THR A 333 -13.06 -17.08 33.72
CA THR A 333 -14.35 -17.74 33.97
C THR A 333 -15.50 -16.79 33.65
N ASP A 334 -16.45 -17.23 32.84
CA ASP A 334 -17.71 -16.50 32.67
C ASP A 334 -18.54 -16.64 33.96
N ALA A 335 -18.58 -15.57 34.77
CA ALA A 335 -19.36 -15.56 36.01
C ALA A 335 -20.85 -15.31 35.71
N ALA A 336 -21.76 -15.98 36.43
CA ALA A 336 -23.18 -15.63 36.42
C ALA A 336 -23.46 -14.46 37.37
N GLY A 337 -24.22 -13.44 36.95
CA GLY A 337 -24.56 -12.25 37.75
C GLY A 337 -24.28 -10.93 37.01
N PRO A 338 -24.38 -9.77 37.69
CA PRO A 338 -24.08 -8.46 37.10
C PRO A 338 -22.69 -8.45 36.45
N GLN A 339 -22.64 -7.99 35.20
CA GLN A 339 -21.43 -8.02 34.39
C GLN A 339 -20.85 -6.63 34.27
N TRP A 340 -19.61 -6.47 34.74
CA TRP A 340 -18.82 -5.30 34.40
C TRP A 340 -18.24 -5.44 32.99
N ARG A 341 -18.28 -4.36 32.23
CA ARG A 341 -17.63 -4.22 30.93
C ARG A 341 -16.85 -2.92 30.89
N LEU A 342 -15.63 -2.98 30.37
CA LEU A 342 -14.81 -1.80 30.09
C LEU A 342 -14.49 -1.74 28.62
N GLN A 343 -15.09 -0.76 27.95
CA GLN A 343 -14.61 -0.35 26.65
C GLN A 343 -13.32 0.44 26.85
N THR A 344 -12.23 -0.04 26.26
CA THR A 344 -10.91 0.57 26.35
C THR A 344 -10.63 1.41 25.12
N PRO A 345 -9.69 2.38 25.20
CA PRO A 345 -9.20 3.12 24.04
C PRO A 345 -8.18 2.31 23.20
N LEU A 346 -8.15 0.99 23.33
CA LEU A 346 -7.29 0.10 22.56
C LEU A 346 -8.13 -0.58 21.46
N PRO A 347 -7.57 -0.83 20.26
CA PRO A 347 -8.28 -1.57 19.22
C PRO A 347 -8.51 -3.03 19.62
N ALA A 348 -9.65 -3.60 19.22
CA ALA A 348 -9.98 -5.01 19.42
C ALA A 348 -9.23 -5.96 18.45
N PHE A 349 -8.47 -5.41 17.50
CA PHE A 349 -7.74 -6.17 16.50
C PHE A 349 -6.32 -5.63 16.31
N ASN A 350 -5.50 -6.39 15.61
CA ASN A 350 -4.15 -6.01 15.20
C ASN A 350 -4.14 -5.76 13.68
N TRP A 351 -3.57 -4.65 13.23
CA TRP A 351 -3.50 -4.26 11.82
C TRP A 351 -2.80 -5.31 10.95
N SER A 352 -1.89 -6.12 11.51
CA SER A 352 -1.29 -7.22 10.76
C SER A 352 -2.28 -8.34 10.43
N ASP A 353 -3.40 -8.46 11.16
CA ASP A 353 -4.46 -9.42 10.88
C ASP A 353 -5.21 -9.02 9.59
N ARG A 354 -5.15 -9.88 8.57
CA ARG A 354 -5.65 -9.55 7.23
C ARG A 354 -7.15 -9.29 7.22
N ASP A 355 -7.93 -10.16 7.86
CA ASP A 355 -9.38 -10.10 7.81
C ASP A 355 -9.91 -8.92 8.63
N ALA A 356 -9.36 -8.69 9.82
CA ALA A 356 -9.74 -7.53 10.61
C ALA A 356 -9.31 -6.20 9.96
N ARG A 357 -8.12 -6.15 9.33
CA ARG A 357 -7.67 -5.00 8.54
C ARG A 357 -8.60 -4.75 7.36
N TRP A 358 -8.96 -5.80 6.63
CA TRP A 358 -9.89 -5.71 5.49
C TRP A 358 -11.27 -5.23 5.91
N GLN A 359 -11.79 -5.73 7.03
CA GLN A 359 -13.05 -5.26 7.60
C GLN A 359 -12.98 -3.75 7.92
N TYR A 360 -11.94 -3.29 8.61
CA TYR A 360 -11.78 -1.86 8.91
C TYR A 360 -11.70 -1.02 7.62
N ILE A 361 -10.93 -1.46 6.63
CA ILE A 361 -10.82 -0.77 5.34
C ILE A 361 -12.19 -0.65 4.66
N THR A 362 -12.94 -1.74 4.57
CA THR A 362 -14.20 -1.80 3.82
C THR A 362 -15.39 -1.18 4.56
N GLU A 363 -15.39 -1.20 5.89
CA GLU A 363 -16.47 -0.63 6.69
C GLU A 363 -16.22 0.84 7.08
N GLN A 364 -14.95 1.26 7.22
CA GLN A 364 -14.60 2.62 7.65
C GLN A 364 -13.95 3.44 6.55
N MET A 365 -12.89 2.97 5.92
CA MET A 365 -12.08 3.80 5.02
C MET A 365 -12.78 4.03 3.67
N VAL A 366 -13.14 2.96 2.97
CA VAL A 366 -13.73 3.01 1.63
C VAL A 366 -15.03 3.85 1.62
N PRO A 367 -16.03 3.60 2.50
CA PRO A 367 -17.29 4.34 2.44
C PRO A 367 -17.11 5.83 2.74
N LYS A 368 -16.19 6.18 3.65
CA LYS A 368 -15.92 7.59 4.00
C LYS A 368 -15.16 8.31 2.88
N TYR A 369 -14.21 7.64 2.23
CA TYR A 369 -13.53 8.20 1.07
C TYR A 369 -14.51 8.48 -0.08
N LEU A 370 -15.36 7.50 -0.42
CA LEU A 370 -16.39 7.67 -1.46
C LEU A 370 -17.37 8.79 -1.11
N ALA A 371 -17.90 8.79 0.11
CA ALA A 371 -18.81 9.84 0.58
C ALA A 371 -18.13 11.21 0.57
N LEU A 372 -16.86 11.32 0.95
CA LEU A 372 -16.09 12.57 0.89
C LEU A 372 -15.99 13.09 -0.55
N LYS A 373 -15.61 12.23 -1.49
CA LYS A 373 -15.49 12.57 -2.91
C LYS A 373 -16.82 13.04 -3.51
N GLU A 374 -17.93 12.46 -3.09
CA GLU A 374 -19.26 12.72 -3.66
C GLU A 374 -19.97 13.92 -3.02
N THR A 375 -19.95 13.99 -1.69
CA THR A 375 -20.75 14.97 -0.94
C THR A 375 -19.97 16.23 -0.62
N ARG A 376 -18.63 16.18 -0.63
CA ARG A 376 -17.75 17.30 -0.30
C ARG A 376 -16.54 17.37 -1.25
N PRO A 377 -16.76 17.49 -2.58
CA PRO A 377 -15.70 17.41 -3.58
C PRO A 377 -14.61 18.48 -3.44
N GLU A 378 -14.94 19.67 -2.93
CA GLU A 378 -13.93 20.71 -2.68
C GLU A 378 -13.01 20.36 -1.51
N LEU A 379 -13.55 19.78 -0.43
CA LEU A 379 -12.73 19.28 0.68
C LEU A 379 -11.87 18.09 0.23
N TRP A 380 -12.45 17.18 -0.56
CA TRP A 380 -11.73 16.05 -1.15
C TRP A 380 -10.53 16.53 -1.96
N ARG A 381 -10.74 17.47 -2.89
CA ARG A 381 -9.67 18.04 -3.71
C ARG A 381 -8.64 18.79 -2.88
N ALA A 382 -9.09 19.64 -1.94
CA ALA A 382 -8.18 20.37 -1.06
C ALA A 382 -7.30 19.45 -0.20
N THR A 383 -7.84 18.30 0.22
CA THR A 383 -7.07 17.29 0.96
C THR A 383 -5.99 16.68 0.08
N LEU A 384 -6.34 16.17 -1.11
CA LEU A 384 -5.38 15.57 -2.07
C LEU A 384 -4.36 16.56 -2.63
N SER A 385 -4.69 17.85 -2.71
CA SER A 385 -3.79 18.87 -3.26
C SER A 385 -2.86 19.48 -2.22
N LYS A 386 -2.97 19.08 -0.94
CA LYS A 386 -2.10 19.57 0.12
C LYS A 386 -0.68 19.03 -0.08
N PRO A 387 0.38 19.84 0.04
CA PRO A 387 1.75 19.34 -0.12
C PRO A 387 2.04 18.16 0.82
N MET A 388 2.54 17.06 0.29
CA MET A 388 2.77 15.82 1.05
C MET A 388 3.62 16.01 2.32
N PRO A 389 4.71 16.80 2.34
CA PRO A 389 5.44 17.08 3.59
C PRO A 389 4.55 17.67 4.68
N GLN A 390 3.66 18.60 4.31
CA GLN A 390 2.72 19.21 5.24
C GLN A 390 1.65 18.19 5.70
N GLN A 391 1.22 17.29 4.82
CA GLN A 391 0.30 16.22 5.24
C GLN A 391 0.95 15.30 6.26
N ILE A 392 2.20 14.90 6.05
CA ILE A 392 2.96 14.04 6.98
C ILE A 392 3.16 14.78 8.32
N ASP A 393 3.55 16.05 8.30
CA ASP A 393 3.80 16.85 9.51
C ASP A 393 2.54 17.01 10.37
N ASP A 394 1.39 17.21 9.75
CA ASP A 394 0.08 17.24 10.43
C ASP A 394 -0.27 15.90 11.10
N GLN A 395 0.24 14.80 10.57
CA GLN A 395 -0.01 13.45 11.09
C GLN A 395 1.04 12.99 12.11
N ARG A 396 2.03 13.81 12.45
CA ARG A 396 3.02 13.47 13.49
C ARG A 396 2.36 13.32 14.85
N ALA A 397 2.87 12.41 15.67
CA ALA A 397 2.31 12.04 16.96
C ALA A 397 2.18 13.23 17.90
N LEU A 398 3.17 14.14 17.92
CA LEU A 398 3.11 15.37 18.72
C LEU A 398 2.00 16.32 18.24
N SER A 399 1.85 16.49 16.92
CA SER A 399 0.79 17.29 16.30
C SER A 399 -0.60 16.73 16.63
N ARG A 400 -0.74 15.40 16.62
CA ARG A 400 -2.01 14.69 16.87
C ARG A 400 -2.28 14.36 18.34
N LEU A 401 -1.33 14.57 19.26
CA LEU A 401 -1.45 14.14 20.64
C LEU A 401 -2.75 14.64 21.31
N PRO A 402 -3.17 15.91 21.18
CA PRO A 402 -4.44 16.37 21.76
C PRO A 402 -5.67 15.64 21.21
N GLN A 403 -5.67 15.37 19.90
CA GLN A 403 -6.76 14.66 19.22
C GLN A 403 -6.79 13.19 19.64
N MET A 404 -5.62 12.55 19.74
CA MET A 404 -5.48 11.18 20.23
C MET A 404 -5.97 11.05 21.68
N LEU A 405 -5.58 11.95 22.59
CA LEU A 405 -6.06 11.92 23.98
C LEU A 405 -7.57 12.14 24.08
N THR A 406 -8.12 13.06 23.29
CA THR A 406 -9.57 13.29 23.22
C THR A 406 -10.31 12.06 22.70
N SER A 407 -9.76 11.42 21.67
CA SER A 407 -10.25 10.14 21.11
C SER A 407 -10.28 9.06 22.19
N MET A 408 -9.17 8.84 22.88
CA MET A 408 -9.05 7.85 23.96
C MET A 408 -10.05 8.12 25.10
N ALA A 409 -10.23 9.37 25.51
CA ALA A 409 -11.17 9.75 26.55
C ALA A 409 -12.64 9.48 26.17
N ARG A 410 -13.03 9.69 24.91
CA ARG A 410 -14.39 9.40 24.42
C ARG A 410 -14.69 7.91 24.34
N THR A 411 -13.68 7.10 24.02
CA THR A 411 -13.82 5.65 23.89
C THR A 411 -13.88 4.95 25.25
N LEU A 412 -13.15 5.46 26.26
CA LEU A 412 -13.10 4.86 27.57
C LEU A 412 -14.48 4.92 28.26
N GLN A 413 -15.17 3.78 28.34
CA GLN A 413 -16.51 3.70 28.93
C GLN A 413 -16.60 2.49 29.88
N PRO A 414 -16.59 2.71 31.21
CA PRO A 414 -16.95 1.68 32.15
C PRO A 414 -18.49 1.55 32.21
N ARG A 415 -19.00 0.32 32.11
CA ARG A 415 -20.40 0.01 32.36
C ARG A 415 -20.53 -1.11 33.37
N TYR A 416 -21.44 -0.92 34.31
CA TYR A 416 -21.87 -1.93 35.26
C TYR A 416 -23.34 -2.24 34.96
N ALA A 417 -23.65 -3.49 34.62
CA ALA A 417 -24.99 -3.94 34.27
C ALA A 417 -25.42 -5.10 35.18
#